data_AF-A0A6J8BW06-F1
#
_entry.id   AF-A0A6J8BW06-F1
#
_cell.length_a   1.000
_cell.length_b   1.000
_cell.length_c   1.000
_cell.angle_alpha   90.00
_cell.angle_beta   90.00
_cell.angle_gamma   90.00
#
_symmetry.space_group_name_H-M   'P 1'
#
loop_
_entity.id
_entity.type
_entity.pdbx_description
1 polymer ?
#
loop_
_entity_poly.entity_id
_entity_poly.type
_entity_poly.pdbx_seq_one_letter_code
_entity_poly.pdbx_strand_id
1 'polypeptide(L)'
;MSDDSCIKCTKVVRPRQEAIQCEKCSGWQHRTCNTGISRDQYREAVRESTQIEWVCQDCTEASEVLRFIDRRLPEDISLDGFVADFEAGLWQALKQRFPRYAIQGCAFHWSQAVFRKVQEHGLQTAYNQKDSVYTFLRQLMALRSCRQSTSLILSSS
;
A
#
# COMPACT_ATOMS: atom_id res chain seq x y z
N MET A 1 18.22 1.94 -4.29
CA MET A 1 17.37 3.11 -4.56
C MET A 1 16.17 2.58 -5.30
N SER A 2 14.97 2.65 -4.70
CA SER A 2 13.74 2.24 -5.38
C SER A 2 13.50 3.25 -6.49
N ASP A 3 13.49 2.83 -7.75
CA ASP A 3 13.14 3.73 -8.84
C ASP A 3 11.68 4.16 -8.65
N ASP A 4 11.45 5.47 -8.45
CA ASP A 4 10.11 6.05 -8.32
C ASP A 4 9.33 5.76 -9.60
N SER A 5 8.56 4.68 -9.59
CA SER A 5 7.83 4.17 -10.75
C SER A 5 6.43 4.72 -10.74
N CYS A 6 5.94 5.09 -11.93
CA CYS A 6 4.60 5.59 -12.09
C CYS A 6 3.58 4.51 -11.73
N ILE A 7 2.71 4.78 -10.77
CA ILE A 7 1.71 3.82 -10.29
C ILE A 7 0.74 3.37 -11.38
N LYS A 8 0.52 4.19 -12.42
CA LYS A 8 -0.39 3.84 -13.53
C LYS A 8 0.26 3.06 -14.66
N CYS A 9 1.44 3.47 -15.11
CA CYS A 9 2.07 2.90 -16.31
C CYS A 9 3.33 2.08 -16.03
N THR A 10 3.71 1.94 -14.76
CA THR A 10 4.87 1.19 -14.23
C THR A 10 6.24 1.65 -14.75
N LYS A 11 6.29 2.71 -15.56
CA LYS A 11 7.55 3.30 -16.06
C LYS A 11 8.13 4.24 -15.01
N VAL A 12 9.46 4.30 -14.95
CA VAL A 12 10.21 5.19 -14.05
C VAL A 12 9.81 6.66 -14.29
N VAL A 13 9.53 7.37 -13.21
CA VAL A 13 9.31 8.82 -13.17
C VAL A 13 10.68 9.51 -13.08
N ARG A 14 11.06 10.21 -14.14
CA ARG A 14 12.36 10.90 -14.21
C ARG A 14 12.21 12.34 -13.66
N PRO A 15 13.27 12.94 -13.09
CA PRO A 15 13.21 14.29 -12.50
C PRO A 15 12.72 15.41 -13.44
N ARG A 16 12.87 15.23 -14.76
CA ARG A 16 12.42 16.21 -15.78
C ARG A 16 10.99 15.99 -16.27
N GLN A 17 10.31 14.95 -15.79
CA GLN A 17 8.92 14.66 -16.17
C GLN A 17 7.94 15.34 -15.22
N GLU A 18 6.81 15.80 -15.75
CA GLU A 18 5.71 16.33 -14.95
C GLU A 18 5.02 15.16 -14.23
N ALA A 19 5.17 15.07 -12.90
CA ALA A 19 4.61 14.01 -12.08
C ALA A 19 4.13 14.53 -10.72
N ILE A 20 3.08 13.91 -10.21
CA ILE A 20 2.44 14.27 -8.94
C ILE A 20 2.50 13.04 -8.01
N GLN A 21 2.69 13.28 -6.72
CA GLN A 21 2.68 12.26 -5.69
C GLN A 21 1.29 12.18 -5.05
N CYS A 22 0.76 10.97 -4.89
CA CYS A 22 -0.49 10.73 -4.18
C CYS A 22 -0.31 10.94 -2.68
N GLU A 23 -1.19 11.70 -2.05
CA GLU A 23 -1.16 11.95 -0.59
C GLU A 23 -1.45 10.70 0.25
N LYS A 24 -2.11 9.70 -0.35
CA LYS A 24 -2.56 8.51 0.36
C LYS A 24 -1.56 7.36 0.36
N CYS A 25 -1.09 6.98 -0.84
CA CYS A 25 -0.15 5.87 -1.00
C CYS A 25 1.31 6.31 -1.17
N SER A 26 1.58 7.62 -1.19
CA SER A 26 2.90 8.20 -1.51
C SER A 26 3.44 7.81 -2.90
N GLY A 27 2.60 7.21 -3.75
CA GLY A 27 2.97 6.76 -5.09
C GLY A 27 3.04 7.91 -6.08
N TRP A 28 4.05 7.88 -6.95
CA TRP A 28 4.21 8.86 -8.02
C TRP A 28 3.39 8.49 -9.26
N GLN A 29 2.82 9.48 -9.94
CA GLN A 29 2.13 9.30 -11.21
C GLN A 29 2.51 10.41 -12.18
N HIS A 30 2.83 10.06 -13.43
CA HIS A 30 2.99 11.07 -14.47
C HIS A 30 1.66 11.83 -14.63
N ARG A 31 1.73 13.15 -14.79
CA ARG A 31 0.54 14.00 -14.99
C ARG A 31 -0.31 13.52 -16.18
N THR A 32 0.34 13.04 -17.23
CA THR A 32 -0.32 12.56 -18.45
C THR A 32 -0.92 11.15 -18.31
N CYS A 33 -0.68 10.45 -17.21
CA CYS A 33 -1.20 9.11 -16.97
C CYS A 33 -2.57 9.14 -16.28
N ASN A 34 -3.54 9.92 -16.78
CA ASN A 34 -4.90 9.98 -16.23
C ASN A 34 -5.01 10.53 -14.79
N THR A 35 -4.23 11.57 -14.43
CA THR A 35 -4.40 12.24 -13.13
C THR A 35 -5.51 13.29 -13.12
N GLY A 36 -5.97 13.72 -14.30
CA GLY A 36 -6.92 14.84 -14.46
C GLY A 36 -6.27 16.23 -14.31
N ILE A 37 -5.00 16.30 -13.90
CA ILE A 37 -4.30 17.57 -13.67
C ILE A 37 -3.85 18.19 -15.01
N SER A 38 -4.29 19.42 -15.26
CA SER A 38 -3.91 20.16 -16.46
C SER A 38 -2.45 20.60 -16.41
N ARG A 39 -1.87 20.90 -17.58
CA ARG A 39 -0.48 21.36 -17.64
C ARG A 39 -0.31 22.73 -16.95
N ASP A 40 -1.31 23.59 -17.05
CA ASP A 40 -1.25 24.93 -16.48
C ASP A 40 -1.34 24.87 -14.96
N GLN A 41 -2.25 24.05 -14.39
CA GLN A 41 -2.33 23.77 -12.96
C GLN A 41 -0.99 23.27 -12.41
N TYR A 42 -0.35 22.33 -13.11
CA TYR A 42 0.94 21.80 -12.68
C TYR A 42 2.04 22.87 -12.71
N ARG A 43 2.10 23.67 -13.77
CA ARG A 43 3.10 24.74 -13.92
C ARG A 43 2.91 25.86 -12.92
N GLU A 44 1.67 26.20 -12.61
CA GLU A 44 1.31 27.16 -11.58
C GLU A 44 1.80 26.68 -10.22
N ALA A 45 1.49 25.44 -9.84
CA ALA A 45 1.97 24.86 -8.59
C ALA A 45 3.51 24.84 -8.49
N VAL A 46 4.20 24.47 -9.57
CA VAL A 46 5.68 24.53 -9.62
C VAL A 46 6.21 25.95 -9.49
N ARG A 47 5.56 26.94 -10.15
CA ARG A 47 5.97 28.35 -10.09
C ARG A 47 5.81 28.91 -8.68
N GLU A 48 4.68 28.62 -8.05
CA GLU A 48 4.34 29.08 -6.71
C GLU A 48 5.01 28.25 -5.61
N SER A 49 5.70 27.17 -5.97
CA SER A 49 6.25 26.17 -5.03
C SER A 49 5.18 25.62 -4.08
N THR A 50 3.95 25.44 -4.59
CA THR A 50 2.82 24.86 -3.85
C THR A 50 2.69 23.37 -4.17
N GLN A 51 2.16 22.61 -3.21
CA GLN A 51 1.84 21.20 -3.40
C GLN A 51 0.45 21.10 -4.05
N ILE A 52 0.33 20.22 -5.04
CA ILE A 52 -0.97 19.87 -5.61
C ILE A 52 -1.60 18.82 -4.71
N GLU A 53 -2.68 19.18 -4.03
CA GLU A 53 -3.49 18.23 -3.27
C GLU A 53 -4.15 17.25 -4.24
N TRP A 54 -3.68 16.00 -4.22
CA TRP A 54 -4.12 14.99 -5.18
C TRP A 54 -4.05 13.58 -4.60
N VAL A 55 -5.10 12.82 -4.86
CA VAL A 55 -5.24 11.42 -4.48
C VAL A 55 -5.43 10.60 -5.74
N CYS A 56 -4.69 9.50 -5.88
CA CYS A 56 -4.82 8.63 -7.04
C CYS A 56 -6.17 7.93 -7.09
N GLN A 57 -6.52 7.43 -8.27
CA GLN A 57 -7.76 6.72 -8.52
C GLN A 57 -7.92 5.52 -7.56
N ASP A 58 -6.90 4.67 -7.44
CA ASP A 58 -6.96 3.46 -6.60
C ASP A 58 -7.23 3.79 -5.13
N CYS A 59 -6.60 4.85 -4.60
CA CYS A 59 -6.82 5.32 -3.24
C CYS A 59 -8.21 5.93 -3.02
N THR A 60 -8.75 6.58 -4.05
CA THR A 60 -10.12 7.11 -4.05
C THR A 60 -11.12 5.95 -4.03
N GLU A 61 -10.98 5.00 -4.95
CA GLU A 61 -11.84 3.81 -5.06
C GLU A 61 -11.83 2.97 -3.77
N ALA A 62 -10.65 2.72 -3.19
CA ALA A 62 -10.55 1.99 -1.92
C ALA A 62 -11.34 2.68 -0.79
N SER A 63 -11.28 4.02 -0.72
CA SER A 63 -12.02 4.80 0.27
C SER A 63 -13.53 4.72 0.03
N GLU A 64 -13.97 4.75 -1.23
CA GLU A 64 -15.39 4.66 -1.59
C GLU A 64 -16.00 3.30 -1.29
N VAL A 65 -15.28 2.21 -1.60
CA VAL A 65 -15.70 0.83 -1.30
C VAL A 65 -15.86 0.65 0.20
N LEU A 66 -14.88 1.06 1.00
CA LEU A 66 -14.96 0.92 2.46
C LEU A 66 -16.08 1.77 3.06
N ARG A 67 -16.31 2.98 2.52
CA ARG A 67 -17.46 3.81 2.92
C ARG A 67 -18.79 3.12 2.62
N PHE A 68 -18.89 2.46 1.47
CA PHE A 68 -20.09 1.72 1.07
C PHE A 68 -20.35 0.51 1.98
N ILE A 69 -19.29 -0.24 2.32
CA ILE A 69 -19.35 -1.39 3.23
C ILE A 69 -19.80 -0.93 4.62
N ASP A 70 -19.14 0.08 5.18
CA ASP A 70 -19.44 0.57 6.53
C ASP A 70 -20.91 0.95 6.71
N ARG A 71 -21.50 1.65 5.73
CA ARG A 71 -22.92 2.03 5.73
C ARG A 71 -23.90 0.85 5.69
N ARG A 72 -23.42 -0.36 5.41
CA ARG A 72 -24.22 -1.58 5.27
C ARG A 72 -23.91 -2.63 6.33
N LEU A 73 -22.89 -2.39 7.17
CA LEU A 73 -22.59 -3.29 8.27
C LEU A 73 -23.73 -3.22 9.30
N PRO A 74 -24.34 -4.36 9.67
CA PRO A 74 -25.29 -4.41 10.77
C PRO A 74 -24.64 -3.96 12.08
N GLU A 75 -25.39 -3.32 12.97
CA GLU A 75 -24.86 -2.84 14.26
C GLU A 75 -24.41 -3.97 15.19
N ASP A 76 -25.00 -5.16 15.04
CA ASP A 76 -24.72 -6.35 15.83
C ASP A 76 -23.52 -7.17 15.33
N ILE A 77 -22.86 -6.74 14.24
CA ILE A 77 -21.67 -7.43 13.76
C ILE A 77 -20.47 -7.13 14.66
N SER A 78 -19.91 -8.18 15.26
CA SER A 78 -18.63 -8.08 15.98
C SER A 78 -17.47 -8.24 15.01
N LEU A 79 -17.00 -7.14 14.43
CA LEU A 79 -15.82 -7.13 13.56
C LEU A 79 -14.54 -7.37 14.40
N ASP A 80 -13.75 -8.39 14.05
CA ASP A 80 -12.48 -8.69 14.74
C ASP A 80 -11.29 -7.89 14.17
N GLY A 81 -11.29 -7.66 12.86
CA GLY A 81 -10.21 -6.96 12.16
C GLY A 81 -10.27 -7.14 10.65
N PHE A 82 -9.24 -6.66 9.98
CA PHE A 82 -9.08 -6.75 8.53
C PHE A 82 -7.86 -7.57 8.16
N VAL A 83 -7.98 -8.33 7.07
CA VAL A 83 -6.85 -8.90 6.35
C VAL A 83 -6.82 -8.25 4.98
N ALA A 84 -5.72 -7.60 4.63
CA ALA A 84 -5.54 -6.91 3.36
C ALA A 84 -4.20 -7.28 2.73
N ASP A 85 -4.09 -7.15 1.41
CA ASP A 85 -2.78 -7.08 0.75
C ASP A 85 -1.96 -5.89 1.25
N PHE A 86 -0.73 -5.68 0.76
CA PHE A 86 0.16 -4.62 1.28
C PHE A 86 0.00 -3.29 0.53
N GLU A 87 -1.16 -3.03 -0.08
CA GLU A 87 -1.38 -1.76 -0.79
C GLU A 87 -1.60 -0.60 0.19
N ALA A 88 -0.72 0.40 0.12
CA ALA A 88 -0.72 1.54 1.04
C ALA A 88 -2.06 2.32 1.03
N GLY A 89 -2.67 2.46 -0.15
CA GLY A 89 -3.96 3.14 -0.31
C GLY A 89 -5.09 2.45 0.45
N LEU A 90 -5.20 1.13 0.32
CA LEU A 90 -6.18 0.33 1.05
C LEU A 90 -5.92 0.36 2.56
N TRP A 91 -4.67 0.22 2.99
CA TRP A 91 -4.30 0.28 4.40
C TRP A 91 -4.68 1.62 5.04
N GLN A 92 -4.39 2.72 4.35
CA GLN A 92 -4.73 4.04 4.87
C GLN A 92 -6.24 4.25 4.89
N ALA A 93 -6.97 3.80 3.86
CA ALA A 93 -8.42 3.88 3.82
C ALA A 93 -9.07 3.07 4.96
N LEU A 94 -8.56 1.86 5.25
CA LEU A 94 -8.98 1.06 6.41
C LEU A 94 -8.70 1.77 7.72
N LYS A 95 -7.49 2.33 7.92
CA LYS A 95 -7.16 3.09 9.14
C LYS A 95 -8.03 4.31 9.35
N GLN A 96 -8.34 5.03 8.27
CA GLN A 96 -9.19 6.22 8.32
C GLN A 96 -10.63 5.86 8.68
N ARG A 97 -11.18 4.79 8.08
CA ARG A 97 -12.58 4.42 8.27
C ARG A 97 -12.83 3.59 9.53
N PHE A 98 -11.90 2.71 9.87
CA PHE A 98 -11.99 1.70 10.91
C PHE A 98 -10.80 1.76 11.89
N PRO A 99 -10.54 2.92 12.53
CA PRO A 99 -9.30 3.18 13.27
C PRO A 99 -9.09 2.28 14.49
N ARG A 100 -10.15 1.62 14.98
CA ARG A 100 -10.11 0.75 16.16
C ARG A 100 -9.75 -0.69 15.85
N TYR A 101 -9.83 -1.10 14.58
CA TYR A 101 -9.67 -2.49 14.18
C TYR A 101 -8.26 -2.75 13.67
N ALA A 102 -7.69 -3.88 14.09
CA ALA A 102 -6.37 -4.27 13.63
C ALA A 102 -6.41 -4.64 12.14
N ILE A 103 -5.38 -4.23 11.40
CA ILE A 103 -5.15 -4.64 10.02
C ILE A 103 -3.99 -5.63 10.02
N GLN A 104 -4.18 -6.77 9.39
CA GLN A 104 -3.18 -7.81 9.19
C GLN A 104 -2.82 -7.89 7.71
N GLY A 105 -1.52 -8.06 7.43
CA GLY A 105 -1.07 -8.34 6.08
C GLY A 105 -1.48 -9.73 5.60
N CYS A 106 -1.82 -9.83 4.32
CA CYS A 106 -2.24 -11.08 3.69
C CYS A 106 -1.06 -12.08 3.62
N ALA A 107 -1.21 -13.22 4.31
CA ALA A 107 -0.19 -14.27 4.36
C ALA A 107 0.17 -14.84 2.98
N PHE A 108 -0.78 -14.84 2.04
CA PHE A 108 -0.55 -15.27 0.66
C PHE A 108 0.43 -14.35 -0.06
N HIS A 109 0.19 -13.03 -0.05
CA HIS A 109 1.09 -12.05 -0.65
C HIS A 109 2.45 -12.00 0.05
N TRP A 110 2.48 -12.20 1.37
CA TRP A 110 3.72 -12.35 2.12
C TRP A 110 4.53 -13.57 1.64
N SER A 111 3.89 -14.73 1.56
CA SER A 111 4.53 -15.96 1.11
C SER A 111 5.06 -15.84 -0.32
N GLN A 112 4.32 -15.18 -1.21
CA GLN A 112 4.79 -14.87 -2.55
C GLN A 112 6.02 -13.95 -2.55
N ALA A 113 6.03 -12.90 -1.73
CA ALA A 113 7.16 -11.98 -1.64
C ALA A 113 8.42 -12.68 -1.12
N VAL A 114 8.28 -13.52 -0.09
CA VAL A 114 9.38 -14.36 0.40
C VAL A 114 9.86 -15.29 -0.71
N PHE A 115 8.96 -15.96 -1.43
CA PHE A 115 9.35 -16.90 -2.47
C PHE A 115 10.04 -16.23 -3.67
N ARG A 116 9.62 -15.02 -4.06
CA ARG A 116 10.35 -14.22 -5.08
C ARG A 116 11.80 -13.99 -4.67
N LYS A 117 12.05 -13.67 -3.39
CA LYS A 117 13.42 -13.53 -2.87
C LYS A 117 14.19 -14.85 -2.86
N VAL A 118 13.55 -15.96 -2.51
CA VAL A 118 14.15 -17.30 -2.61
C VAL A 118 14.63 -17.58 -4.05
N GLN A 119 13.83 -17.20 -5.05
CA GLN A 119 14.19 -17.33 -6.46
C GLN A 119 15.35 -16.40 -6.87
N GLU A 120 15.28 -15.12 -6.49
CA GLU A 120 16.34 -14.13 -6.77
C GLU A 120 17.71 -14.54 -6.23
N HIS A 121 17.74 -15.27 -5.11
CA HIS A 121 18.98 -15.76 -4.48
C HIS A 121 19.37 -17.18 -4.87
N GLY A 122 18.68 -17.82 -5.84
CA GLY A 122 19.01 -19.16 -6.32
C GLY A 122 18.72 -20.30 -5.33
N LEU A 123 17.94 -20.03 -4.28
CA LEU A 123 17.62 -21.01 -3.22
C LEU A 123 16.44 -21.93 -3.57
N GLN A 124 15.86 -21.78 -4.77
CA GLN A 124 14.66 -22.52 -5.19
C GLN A 124 14.88 -24.04 -5.18
N THR A 125 16.06 -24.52 -5.61
CA THR A 125 16.39 -25.95 -5.61
C THR A 125 16.43 -26.52 -4.19
N ALA A 126 17.15 -25.86 -3.26
CA ALA A 126 17.24 -26.27 -1.87
C ALA A 126 15.86 -26.24 -1.15
N TYR A 127 15.03 -25.25 -1.49
CA TYR A 127 13.65 -25.20 -1.00
C TYR A 127 12.81 -26.38 -1.51
N ASN A 128 12.88 -26.69 -2.81
CA ASN A 128 12.11 -27.78 -3.43
C ASN A 128 12.56 -29.17 -2.98
N GLN A 129 13.85 -29.34 -2.68
CA GLN A 129 14.43 -30.56 -2.13
C GLN A 129 14.09 -30.78 -0.65
N LYS A 130 13.45 -29.79 -0.01
CA LYS A 130 13.02 -29.82 1.40
C LYS A 130 14.19 -29.94 2.40
N ASP A 131 15.32 -29.31 2.08
CA ASP A 131 16.48 -29.27 2.96
C ASP A 131 16.26 -28.33 4.18
N SER A 132 17.30 -28.08 4.97
CA SER A 132 17.24 -27.15 6.13
C SER A 132 16.69 -25.76 5.77
N VAL A 133 16.93 -25.31 4.54
CA VAL A 133 16.42 -24.07 3.95
C VAL A 133 14.88 -24.06 3.89
N TYR A 134 14.24 -25.19 3.61
CA TYR A 134 12.78 -25.29 3.52
C TYR A 134 12.12 -25.01 4.87
N THR A 135 12.58 -25.64 5.94
CA THR A 135 11.99 -25.46 7.28
C THR A 135 12.10 -24.01 7.74
N PHE A 136 13.28 -23.39 7.56
CA PHE A 136 13.49 -21.99 7.88
C PHE A 136 12.55 -21.07 7.09
N LEU A 137 12.45 -21.26 5.77
CA LEU A 137 11.58 -20.42 4.92
C LEU A 137 10.09 -20.62 5.23
N ARG A 138 9.67 -21.82 5.61
CA ARG A 138 8.29 -22.09 6.06
C ARG A 138 7.98 -21.38 7.37
N GLN A 139 8.91 -21.34 8.32
CA GLN A 139 8.77 -20.58 9.56
C GLN A 139 8.68 -19.07 9.26
N LEU A 140 9.54 -18.56 8.38
CA LEU A 140 9.52 -17.17 7.92
C LEU A 140 8.18 -16.79 7.25
N MET A 141 7.66 -17.64 6.36
CA MET A 141 6.36 -17.43 5.71
C MET A 141 5.19 -17.52 6.70
N ALA A 142 5.35 -18.27 7.79
CA ALA A 142 4.36 -18.36 8.86
C ALA A 142 4.41 -17.18 9.85
N LEU A 143 5.46 -16.35 9.81
CA LEU A 143 5.49 -15.12 10.60
C LEU A 143 4.36 -14.21 10.12
N ARG A 144 3.45 -13.88 11.04
CA ARG A 144 2.37 -12.94 10.77
C ARG A 144 2.98 -11.55 10.63
N SER A 145 2.97 -11.00 9.42
CA SER A 145 3.46 -9.65 9.14
C SER A 145 2.63 -8.63 9.94
N CYS A 146 3.34 -7.93 10.85
CA CYS A 146 2.95 -6.72 11.59
C CYS A 146 1.45 -6.57 11.96
N ARG A 147 1.05 -6.99 13.17
CA ARG A 147 -0.07 -6.31 13.84
C ARG A 147 0.43 -4.91 14.21
N GLN A 148 0.02 -3.87 13.51
CA GLN A 148 0.19 -2.52 14.07
C GLN A 148 -0.80 -2.40 15.24
N SER A 149 -0.28 -2.48 16.46
CA SER A 149 -1.05 -2.27 17.67
C SER A 149 -1.51 -0.82 17.72
N THR A 150 -2.82 -0.59 17.76
CA THR A 150 -3.46 0.72 17.94
C THR A 150 -3.38 1.19 19.40
N SER A 151 -2.22 1.10 20.02
CA SER A 151 -1.99 1.64 21.36
C SER A 151 -0.67 2.39 21.41
N LEU A 152 -0.76 3.71 21.26
CA LEU A 152 -0.33 4.72 22.24
C LEU A 152 -0.41 6.11 21.56
N ILE A 153 -1.61 6.70 21.50
CA ILE A 153 -1.73 8.15 21.68
C ILE A 153 -2.17 8.31 23.12
N LEU A 154 -1.19 8.43 24.03
CA LEU A 154 -1.43 9.04 25.32
C LEU A 154 -1.50 10.55 25.08
N SER A 155 -2.68 11.09 25.32
CA SER A 155 -2.91 12.49 25.63
C SER A 155 -2.04 12.91 26.82
N SER A 156 -1.34 14.04 26.71
CA SER A 156 -1.03 14.99 27.80
C SER A 156 -0.44 16.23 27.10
N SER A 157 -1.23 17.30 26.96
CA SER A 157 -1.30 18.47 27.87
C SER A 157 -0.24 19.51 27.53
#